data_AF-A0A6A7GDH5-F1
#
_entry.id   AF-A0A6A7GDH5-F1
#
_cell.length_a   1.000
_cell.length_b   1.000
_cell.length_c   1.000
_cell.angle_alpha   90.00
_cell.angle_beta   90.00
_cell.angle_gamma   90.00
#
_symmetry.space_group_name_H-M   'P 1'
#
loop_
_entity.id
_entity.type
_entity.pdbx_description
1 polymer ?
#
loop_
_entity_poly.entity_id
_entity_poly.type
_entity_poly.pdbx_seq_one_letter_code
_entity_poly.pdbx_strand_id
1 'polypeptide(L)'
;IKRYAIAMLILILLIIGFVIYQKANRDNVGDISLGIFTTQNIKINILIDPIVTGVTCHIASIEDDLSFSDPSDSAISCRQTGKITAVMIQNIDKSKSGEIVFKKSKSIFFKNMKIRRIYDTQNQTLMYVSY
;
A
#
# COMPACT_ATOMS: atom_id res chain seq x y z
N ILE A 1 -26.84 -4.80 37.67
CA ILE A 1 -25.46 -4.28 37.51
C ILE A 1 -24.59 -5.23 36.67
N LYS A 2 -24.30 -6.47 37.10
CA LYS A 2 -23.47 -7.44 36.34
C LYS A 2 -23.93 -7.71 34.90
N ARG A 3 -25.24 -7.88 34.64
CA ARG A 3 -25.77 -8.12 33.28
C ARG A 3 -25.57 -6.92 32.32
N TYR A 4 -25.69 -5.70 32.83
CA TYR A 4 -25.43 -4.47 32.05
C TYR A 4 -23.93 -4.28 31.77
N ALA A 5 -23.07 -4.65 32.72
CA ALA A 5 -21.62 -4.61 32.52
C ALA A 5 -21.17 -5.62 31.44
N ILE A 6 -21.75 -6.83 31.42
CA ILE A 6 -21.48 -7.83 30.38
C ILE A 6 -21.99 -7.35 29.01
N ALA A 7 -23.18 -6.78 28.93
CA ALA A 7 -23.72 -6.23 27.68
C ALA A 7 -22.88 -5.06 27.13
N MET A 8 -22.40 -4.16 28.00
CA MET A 8 -21.47 -3.08 27.63
C MET A 8 -20.15 -3.63 27.09
N LEU A 9 -19.59 -4.66 27.73
CA LEU A 9 -18.33 -5.27 27.28
C LEU A 9 -18.48 -5.92 25.90
N ILE A 10 -19.57 -6.63 25.64
CA ILE A 10 -19.86 -7.24 24.34
C ILE A 10 -20.02 -6.16 23.26
N LEU A 11 -20.74 -5.08 23.57
CA LEU A 11 -20.91 -3.96 22.64
C LEU A 11 -19.57 -3.30 22.28
N ILE A 12 -18.69 -3.09 23.27
CA ILE A 12 -17.34 -2.55 23.05
C ILE A 12 -16.51 -3.48 22.16
N LEU A 13 -16.55 -4.79 22.39
CA LEU A 13 -15.83 -5.76 21.56
C LEU A 13 -16.34 -5.79 20.11
N LEU A 14 -17.65 -5.66 19.90
CA LEU A 14 -18.24 -5.56 18.55
C LEU A 14 -17.81 -4.28 17.84
N ILE A 15 -17.77 -3.14 18.54
CA ILE A 15 -17.30 -1.87 17.98
C ILE A 15 -15.82 -1.96 17.60
N ILE A 16 -14.98 -2.54 18.46
CA ILE A 16 -13.56 -2.75 18.17
C ILE A 16 -13.38 -3.67 16.95
N GLY A 17 -14.12 -4.79 16.90
CA GLY A 17 -14.11 -5.70 15.75
C GLY A 17 -14.51 -5.01 14.45
N PHE A 18 -15.55 -4.16 14.49
CA PHE A 18 -16.00 -3.39 13.34
C PHE A 18 -14.97 -2.35 12.87
N VAL A 19 -14.30 -1.64 13.79
CA VAL A 19 -13.23 -0.68 13.45
C VAL A 19 -12.03 -1.36 12.81
N ILE A 20 -11.63 -2.54 13.31
CA ILE A 20 -10.53 -3.34 12.73
C ILE A 20 -10.90 -3.82 11.33
N TYR A 21 -12.13 -4.34 11.13
CA TYR A 21 -12.61 -4.79 9.83
C TYR A 21 -12.60 -3.67 8.77
N GLN A 22 -13.06 -2.48 9.13
CA GLN A 22 -13.08 -1.32 8.23
C GLN A 22 -11.67 -0.87 7.80
N LYS A 23 -10.63 -1.10 8.61
CA LYS A 23 -9.25 -0.73 8.24
C LYS A 23 -8.67 -1.68 7.19
N ALA A 24 -8.97 -2.97 7.26
CA ALA A 24 -8.44 -3.96 6.31
C ALA A 24 -8.96 -3.76 4.87
N ASN A 25 -10.11 -3.09 4.71
CA ASN A 25 -10.75 -2.91 3.40
C ASN A 25 -10.39 -1.58 2.70
N ARG A 26 -9.62 -0.68 3.35
CA ARG A 26 -9.27 0.64 2.78
C ARG A 26 -8.08 0.64 1.84
N ASP A 27 -7.30 -0.44 1.84
CA ASP A 27 -6.06 -0.47 1.07
C ASP A 27 -6.31 -0.82 -0.40
N ASN A 28 -7.48 -1.34 -0.76
CA ASN A 28 -7.85 -1.68 -2.15
C ASN A 28 -8.79 -0.64 -2.75
N VAL A 29 -8.39 -0.03 -3.86
CA VAL A 29 -9.18 0.97 -4.61
C VAL A 29 -9.94 0.35 -5.76
N GLY A 30 -9.48 -0.81 -6.23
CA GLY A 30 -10.07 -1.50 -7.36
C GLY A 30 -9.60 -2.94 -7.44
N ASP A 31 -10.48 -3.77 -7.93
CA ASP A 31 -10.25 -5.16 -8.28
C ASP A 31 -10.77 -5.36 -9.71
N ILE A 32 -9.85 -5.65 -10.63
CA ILE A 32 -10.16 -5.85 -12.04
C ILE A 32 -9.93 -7.32 -12.35
N SER A 33 -11.02 -8.04 -12.62
CA SER A 33 -10.95 -9.44 -13.01
C SER A 33 -10.44 -9.58 -14.44
N LEU A 34 -9.48 -10.48 -14.64
CA LEU A 34 -8.91 -10.79 -15.96
C LEU A 34 -9.75 -11.81 -16.75
N GLY A 35 -10.87 -12.25 -16.19
CA GLY A 35 -11.85 -13.11 -16.85
C GLY A 35 -12.06 -14.44 -16.14
N ILE A 36 -13.16 -15.11 -16.50
CA ILE A 36 -13.64 -16.34 -15.85
C ILE A 36 -12.74 -17.56 -16.05
N PHE A 37 -11.73 -17.47 -16.92
CA PHE A 37 -10.78 -18.54 -17.21
C PHE A 37 -9.42 -18.35 -16.51
N THR A 38 -9.23 -17.26 -15.77
CA THR A 38 -8.00 -16.96 -15.02
C THR A 38 -8.32 -16.82 -13.54
N THR A 39 -7.53 -17.42 -12.65
CA THR A 39 -7.59 -17.18 -11.19
C THR A 39 -6.91 -15.87 -10.77
N GLN A 40 -6.46 -15.08 -11.74
CA GLN A 40 -5.68 -13.87 -11.55
C GLN A 40 -6.58 -12.64 -11.56
N ASN A 41 -6.41 -11.77 -10.58
CA ASN A 41 -7.05 -10.46 -10.52
C ASN A 41 -6.00 -9.36 -10.40
N ILE A 42 -6.24 -8.22 -11.04
CA ILE A 42 -5.43 -7.02 -10.81
C ILE A 42 -6.02 -6.29 -9.60
N LYS A 43 -5.27 -6.25 -8.50
CA LYS A 43 -5.62 -5.44 -7.33
C LYS A 43 -4.86 -4.14 -7.33
N ILE A 44 -5.57 -3.05 -7.05
CA ILE A 44 -5.02 -1.71 -6.96
C ILE A 44 -4.93 -1.34 -5.48
N ASN A 45 -3.71 -1.36 -4.95
CA ASN A 45 -3.44 -1.00 -3.55
C ASN A 45 -3.05 0.47 -3.39
N ILE A 46 -3.39 1.11 -2.27
CA ILE A 46 -2.91 2.46 -1.91
C ILE A 46 -1.65 2.36 -1.06
N LEU A 47 -0.66 3.21 -1.39
CA LEU A 47 0.42 3.56 -0.49
C LEU A 47 0.47 5.08 -0.32
N ILE A 48 0.38 5.55 0.92
CA ILE A 48 0.76 6.91 1.26
C ILE A 48 2.23 6.88 1.64
N ASP A 49 3.01 7.78 1.06
CA ASP A 49 4.42 7.89 1.38
C ASP A 49 4.61 8.28 2.86
N PRO A 50 5.42 7.53 3.65
CA PRO A 50 5.54 7.75 5.09
C PRO A 50 6.25 9.06 5.46
N ILE A 51 7.07 9.62 4.57
CA ILE A 51 7.83 10.85 4.82
C ILE A 51 7.25 12.00 4.00
N VAL A 52 7.04 11.79 2.70
CA VAL A 52 6.47 12.77 1.78
C VAL A 52 4.96 12.58 1.71
N THR A 53 4.27 12.79 2.84
CA THR A 53 2.85 12.48 3.01
C THR A 53 1.90 13.18 2.04
N GLY A 54 2.37 14.19 1.31
CA GLY A 54 1.66 14.80 0.18
C GLY A 54 1.63 13.96 -1.11
N VAL A 55 2.23 12.77 -1.12
CA VAL A 55 2.22 11.82 -2.25
C VAL A 55 1.42 10.57 -1.89
N THR A 56 0.51 10.20 -2.79
CA THR A 56 -0.22 8.94 -2.74
C THR A 56 0.03 8.15 -4.01
N CYS A 57 0.41 6.89 -3.83
CA CYS A 57 0.68 5.93 -4.88
C CYS A 57 -0.42 4.88 -4.97
N HIS A 58 -0.79 4.52 -6.19
CA HIS A 58 -1.70 3.42 -6.50
C HIS A 58 -0.89 2.34 -7.21
N ILE A 59 -0.90 1.15 -6.64
CA ILE A 59 -0.07 0.03 -7.08
C ILE A 59 -0.99 -1.06 -7.61
N ALA A 60 -1.03 -1.19 -8.92
CA ALA A 60 -1.67 -2.31 -9.58
C ALA A 60 -0.72 -3.50 -9.55
N SER A 61 -1.18 -4.63 -9.02
CA SER A 61 -0.43 -5.89 -9.06
C SER A 61 -1.37 -7.04 -9.32
N ILE A 62 -0.89 -8.03 -10.06
CA ILE A 62 -1.56 -9.31 -10.20
C ILE A 62 -1.46 -10.04 -8.86
N GLU A 63 -2.60 -10.40 -8.28
CA GLU A 63 -2.71 -11.30 -7.13
C GLU A 63 -3.49 -12.55 -7.55
N ASP A 64 -3.02 -13.71 -7.10
CA ASP A 64 -3.60 -15.03 -7.36
C ASP A 64 -3.21 -15.96 -6.20
N ASP A 65 -4.11 -16.84 -5.81
CA ASP A 65 -3.94 -17.73 -4.65
C ASP A 65 -2.84 -18.80 -4.87
N LEU A 66 -2.40 -19.00 -6.12
CA LEU A 66 -1.44 -20.05 -6.51
C LEU A 66 -0.27 -19.55 -7.41
N SER A 67 -0.09 -18.25 -7.62
CA SER A 67 0.83 -17.81 -8.69
C SER A 67 2.33 -17.79 -8.35
N PHE A 68 3.10 -18.16 -9.37
CA PHE A 68 4.52 -17.86 -9.55
C PHE A 68 4.75 -16.45 -10.12
N SER A 69 3.77 -15.53 -10.07
CA SER A 69 3.92 -14.18 -10.65
C SER A 69 5.13 -13.48 -10.04
N ASP A 70 5.84 -12.75 -10.89
CA ASP A 70 7.01 -11.99 -10.47
C ASP A 70 6.51 -10.69 -9.80
N PRO A 71 7.10 -10.25 -8.68
CA PRO A 71 6.78 -8.95 -8.09
C PRO A 71 6.82 -7.80 -9.09
N SER A 72 7.66 -7.91 -10.13
CA SER A 72 7.78 -6.97 -11.25
C SER A 72 6.58 -6.91 -12.20
N ASP A 73 5.63 -7.87 -12.15
CA ASP A 73 4.32 -7.79 -12.81
C ASP A 73 3.41 -6.79 -12.06
N SER A 74 3.83 -5.52 -12.03
CA SER A 74 3.13 -4.44 -11.34
C SER A 74 3.29 -3.11 -12.05
N ALA A 75 2.28 -2.26 -11.89
CA ALA A 75 2.34 -0.87 -12.30
C ALA A 75 2.11 0.02 -11.08
N ILE A 76 2.82 1.14 -11.02
CA ILE A 76 2.69 2.12 -9.95
C ILE A 76 2.40 3.51 -10.54
N SER A 77 1.43 4.20 -9.96
CA SER A 77 1.14 5.60 -10.30
C SER A 77 1.06 6.43 -9.03
N CYS A 78 2.00 7.37 -8.87
CA CYS A 78 2.04 8.28 -7.74
C CYS A 78 1.58 9.66 -8.15
N ARG A 79 0.72 10.27 -7.33
CA ARG A 79 0.16 11.59 -7.54
C ARG A 79 0.38 12.44 -6.30
N GLN A 80 0.55 13.74 -6.51
CA GLN A 80 0.53 14.69 -5.42
C GLN A 80 -0.92 14.89 -4.98
N THR A 81 -1.23 14.45 -3.78
CA THR A 81 -2.55 14.54 -3.14
C THR A 81 -2.57 15.54 -1.98
N GLY A 82 -1.41 16.06 -1.60
CA GLY A 82 -1.27 17.08 -0.57
C GLY A 82 -0.07 17.99 -0.79
N LYS A 83 0.22 18.87 0.17
CA LYS A 83 1.37 19.76 0.11
C LYS A 83 2.66 18.97 0.35
N ILE A 84 3.63 19.12 -0.56
CA ILE A 84 4.99 18.64 -0.37
C ILE A 84 5.82 19.79 0.22
N THR A 85 6.39 19.58 1.40
CA THR A 85 7.15 20.63 2.11
C THR A 85 8.66 20.41 1.98
N ALA A 86 9.43 21.48 2.13
CA ALA A 86 10.89 21.39 2.14
C ALA A 86 11.41 20.48 3.27
N VAL A 87 10.73 20.47 4.43
CA VAL A 87 11.07 19.59 5.56
C VAL A 87 10.92 18.12 5.17
N MET A 88 9.87 17.75 4.43
CA MET A 88 9.72 16.39 3.93
C MET A 88 10.88 16.00 3.03
N ILE A 89 11.25 16.85 2.06
CA ILE A 89 12.36 16.60 1.12
C ILE A 89 13.74 16.63 1.80
N GLN A 90 13.88 17.26 2.96
CA GLN A 90 15.12 17.19 3.75
C GLN A 90 15.29 15.83 4.45
N ASN A 91 14.19 15.14 4.74
CA ASN A 91 14.17 13.89 5.50
C ASN A 91 14.23 12.62 4.62
N ILE A 92 14.36 12.75 3.30
CA ILE A 92 14.44 11.61 2.37
C ILE A 92 15.88 11.35 1.92
N ASP A 93 16.15 10.13 1.48
CA ASP A 93 17.43 9.80 0.85
C ASP A 93 17.50 10.41 -0.57
N LYS A 94 18.57 11.17 -0.83
CA LYS A 94 18.87 11.81 -2.12
C LYS A 94 19.96 11.08 -2.90
N SER A 95 20.44 9.94 -2.40
CA SER A 95 21.37 9.07 -3.12
C SER A 95 20.73 8.50 -4.38
N LYS A 96 21.58 8.08 -5.34
CA LYS A 96 21.10 7.39 -6.55
C LYS A 96 20.43 6.05 -6.25
N SER A 97 20.77 5.43 -5.12
CA SER A 97 20.11 4.22 -4.64
C SER A 97 18.69 4.54 -4.14
N GLY A 98 18.43 5.73 -3.62
CA GLY A 98 17.15 6.06 -2.98
C GLY A 98 16.82 5.11 -1.82
N GLU A 99 15.55 5.02 -1.45
CA GLU A 99 15.12 4.29 -0.27
C GLU A 99 13.87 3.42 -0.49
N ILE A 100 13.79 2.30 0.21
CA ILE A 100 12.60 1.43 0.17
C ILE A 100 11.57 2.01 1.13
N VAL A 101 10.47 2.50 0.57
CA VAL A 101 9.37 3.10 1.34
C VAL A 101 8.27 2.11 1.70
N PHE A 102 8.24 0.96 1.01
CA PHE A 102 7.25 -0.08 1.25
C PHE A 102 7.75 -1.47 0.83
N LYS A 103 7.30 -2.49 1.56
CA LYS A 103 7.56 -3.90 1.26
C LYS A 103 6.31 -4.72 1.57
N LYS A 104 5.80 -5.47 0.59
CA LYS A 104 4.67 -6.40 0.75
C LYS A 104 5.09 -7.79 0.31
N SER A 105 4.77 -8.81 1.12
CA SER A 105 4.91 -10.20 0.72
C SER A 105 3.80 -10.54 -0.29
N LYS A 106 4.17 -11.10 -1.44
CA LYS A 106 3.21 -11.46 -2.51
C LYS A 106 2.92 -12.97 -2.59
N SER A 107 3.73 -13.83 -1.98
CA SER A 107 3.59 -15.29 -2.16
C SER A 107 4.17 -16.10 -1.00
N ILE A 108 3.75 -17.36 -0.91
CA ILE A 108 4.24 -18.41 0.00
C ILE A 108 5.75 -18.69 -0.22
N PHE A 109 6.27 -18.47 -1.43
CA PHE A 109 7.69 -18.69 -1.78
C PHE A 109 8.60 -17.46 -1.55
N PHE A 110 8.34 -16.64 -0.51
CA PHE A 110 9.17 -15.49 -0.12
C PHE A 110 9.39 -14.40 -1.19
N LYS A 111 8.50 -14.27 -2.18
CA LYS A 111 8.56 -13.15 -3.13
C LYS A 111 8.05 -11.87 -2.46
N ASN A 112 8.87 -10.82 -2.49
CA ASN A 112 8.56 -9.54 -1.86
C ASN A 112 8.54 -8.44 -2.91
N MET A 113 7.41 -7.76 -3.05
CA MET A 113 7.35 -6.50 -3.82
C MET A 113 7.90 -5.37 -2.95
N LYS A 114 8.77 -4.56 -3.54
CA LYS A 114 9.34 -3.37 -2.93
C LYS A 114 8.91 -2.15 -3.73
N ILE A 115 8.72 -1.03 -3.03
CA ILE A 115 8.58 0.27 -3.67
C ILE A 115 9.75 1.11 -3.21
N ARG A 116 10.50 1.63 -4.17
CA ARG A 116 11.66 2.47 -3.92
C ARG A 116 11.38 3.88 -4.40
N ARG A 117 11.60 4.83 -3.49
CA ARG A 117 11.57 6.26 -3.78
C ARG A 117 12.96 6.71 -4.20
N ILE A 118 13.04 7.44 -5.30
CA ILE A 118 14.27 8.09 -5.79
C ILE A 118 13.96 9.56 -5.96
N TYR A 119 14.82 10.42 -5.42
CA TYR A 119 14.73 11.85 -5.65
C TYR A 119 15.69 12.28 -6.75
N ASP A 120 15.13 12.72 -7.87
CA ASP A 120 15.92 13.35 -8.93
C ASP A 120 16.19 14.80 -8.51
N THR A 121 17.42 15.04 -8.06
CA THR A 121 17.85 16.36 -7.59
C THR A 121 17.90 17.39 -8.70
N GLN A 122 18.18 16.98 -9.94
CA GLN A 122 18.31 17.89 -11.07
C GLN A 122 16.94 18.42 -11.52
N ASN A 123 15.95 17.53 -11.64
CA ASN A 123 14.60 17.90 -12.05
C ASN A 123 13.66 18.19 -10.88
N GLN A 124 14.13 18.04 -9.64
CA GLN A 124 13.34 18.19 -8.41
C GLN A 124 12.08 17.31 -8.39
N THR A 125 12.19 16.08 -8.88
CA THR A 125 11.06 15.14 -8.98
C THR A 125 11.23 13.94 -8.05
N LEU A 126 10.09 13.41 -7.61
CA LEU A 126 10.02 12.16 -6.86
C LEU A 126 9.61 11.04 -7.80
N MET A 127 10.48 10.05 -7.94
CA MET A 127 10.21 8.84 -8.69
C MET A 127 9.94 7.68 -7.74
N TYR A 128 8.98 6.83 -8.12
CA TYR A 128 8.64 5.63 -7.38
C TYR A 128 8.67 4.44 -8.33
N VAL A 129 9.40 3.40 -7.94
CA VAL A 129 9.58 2.20 -8.75
C VAL A 129 9.13 0.99 -7.96
N SER A 130 8.22 0.21 -8.52
CA SER A 130 7.80 -1.09 -8.01
C SER A 130 8.63 -2.19 -8.67
N TYR A 131 9.22 -3.09 -7.86
CA TYR A 131 10.04 -4.22 -8.32
C TYR A 131 10.13 -5.33 -7.26
#